data_AF-A0A924KSG5-F1
#
_entry.id   AF-A0A924KSG5-F1
#
_cell.length_a   1.000
_cell.length_b   1.000
_cell.length_c   1.000
_cell.angle_alpha   90.00
_cell.angle_beta   90.00
_cell.angle_gamma   90.00
#
_symmetry.space_group_name_H-M   'P 1'
#
loop_
_entity.id
_entity.type
_entity.pdbx_description
1 polymer ?
#
loop_
_entity_poly.entity_id
_entity_poly.type
_entity_poly.pdbx_seq_one_letter_code
_entity_poly.pdbx_strand_id
1 'polypeptide(L)'
;MIACILLAAGSASRFGSQKLLARLASGATVVEASAANLRAGFTGEIVAVTRSDPVLIKVLEACGCRIVINDVASQGMGTSISAGVAATQDALGWVIALGDMPYIRADTIAAVFNALRNDARMVAPLMAGKRGHPVGFSALYR
;
A
#
# COMPACT_ATOMS: atom_id res chain seq x y z
N MET A 1 -3.83 1.73 -17.00
CA MET A 1 -2.82 0.97 -16.23
C MET A 1 -3.37 0.71 -14.83
N ILE A 2 -3.00 -0.37 -14.14
CA ILE A 2 -3.37 -0.58 -12.72
C ILE A 2 -2.37 0.19 -11.84
N ALA A 3 -2.85 0.87 -10.81
CA ALA A 3 -2.02 1.56 -9.82
C ALA A 3 -1.92 0.75 -8.52
N CYS A 4 -0.85 0.96 -7.75
CA CYS A 4 -0.75 0.44 -6.39
C CYS A 4 -0.87 1.59 -5.40
N ILE A 5 -1.74 1.45 -4.42
CA ILE A 5 -1.92 2.39 -3.31
C ILE A 5 -1.33 1.74 -2.05
N LEU A 6 -0.23 2.28 -1.56
CA LEU A 6 0.39 1.89 -0.30
C LEU A 6 -0.13 2.77 0.84
N LEU A 7 -0.96 2.21 1.71
CA LEU A 7 -1.48 2.94 2.86
C LEU A 7 -0.42 3.00 3.97
N ALA A 8 0.07 4.20 4.23
CA ALA A 8 1.12 4.51 5.20
C ALA A 8 0.71 5.65 6.16
N ALA A 9 -0.59 5.93 6.28
CA ALA A 9 -1.14 7.03 7.09
C ALA A 9 -1.56 6.61 8.50
N GLY A 10 -1.47 5.31 8.85
CA GLY A 10 -1.91 4.77 10.14
C GLY A 10 -1.25 5.47 11.34
N SER A 11 -2.03 5.70 12.40
CA SER A 11 -1.51 6.25 13.65
C SER A 11 -0.96 5.15 14.55
N ALA A 12 0.33 5.25 14.89
CA ALA A 12 0.99 4.39 15.88
C ALA A 12 0.60 4.81 17.32
N SER A 13 -0.67 5.16 17.54
CA SER A 13 -1.19 5.84 18.74
C SER A 13 -1.02 5.03 20.03
N ARG A 14 -0.76 3.73 19.94
CA ARG A 14 -0.46 2.85 21.09
C ARG A 14 1.02 2.43 21.21
N PHE A 15 1.88 2.85 20.28
CA PHE A 15 3.25 2.32 20.16
C PHE A 15 4.37 3.32 20.49
N GLY A 16 4.06 4.56 20.87
CA GLY A 16 5.05 5.58 21.31
C GLY A 16 6.08 6.00 20.25
N SER A 17 6.14 5.32 19.10
CA SER A 17 7.05 5.52 17.97
C SER A 17 6.32 5.19 16.66
N GLN A 18 6.77 5.79 15.55
CA GLN A 18 6.21 5.55 14.22
C GLN A 18 6.47 4.08 13.81
N LYS A 19 5.50 3.17 14.00
CA LYS A 19 5.62 1.72 13.71
C LYS A 19 6.23 1.43 12.32
N LEU A 20 5.92 2.26 11.33
CA LEU A 20 6.43 2.13 9.97
C LEU A 20 7.95 2.34 9.85
N LEU A 21 8.54 3.13 10.74
CA LEU A 21 9.97 3.41 10.81
C LEU A 21 10.71 2.47 11.79
N ALA A 22 10.01 1.56 12.48
CA ALA A 22 10.66 0.56 13.30
C ALA A 22 11.53 -0.36 12.43
N ARG A 23 12.71 -0.74 12.93
CA ARG A 23 13.64 -1.62 12.21
C ARG A 23 13.28 -3.09 12.41
N LEU A 24 13.33 -3.84 11.32
CA LEU A 24 13.27 -5.31 11.31
C LEU A 24 14.65 -5.89 11.64
N ALA A 25 14.72 -7.20 11.87
CA ALA A 25 15.99 -7.91 12.08
C ALA A 25 16.97 -7.78 10.89
N SER A 26 16.44 -7.53 9.67
CA SER A 26 17.23 -7.24 8.47
C SER A 26 17.88 -5.84 8.47
N GLY A 27 17.54 -4.98 9.42
CA GLY A 27 17.98 -3.58 9.48
C GLY A 27 17.10 -2.60 8.70
N ALA A 28 16.30 -3.08 7.73
CA ALA A 28 15.32 -2.26 7.01
C ALA A 28 14.17 -1.84 7.93
N THR A 29 13.60 -0.67 7.71
CA THR A 29 12.35 -0.27 8.34
C THR A 29 11.18 -1.12 7.83
N VAL A 30 10.12 -1.20 8.62
CA VAL A 30 8.88 -1.91 8.26
C VAL A 30 8.32 -1.44 6.91
N VAL A 31 8.34 -0.13 6.64
CA VAL A 31 7.84 0.43 5.38
C VAL A 31 8.77 0.17 4.21
N GLU A 32 10.10 0.20 4.40
CA GLU A 32 11.07 -0.16 3.36
C GLU A 32 10.88 -1.61 2.91
N ALA A 33 10.74 -2.54 3.85
CA ALA A 33 10.52 -3.94 3.52
C ALA A 33 9.18 -4.16 2.80
N SER A 34 8.12 -3.47 3.23
CA SER A 34 6.80 -3.54 2.55
C SER A 34 6.87 -2.97 1.13
N ALA A 35 7.51 -1.82 0.94
CA ALA A 35 7.68 -1.19 -0.37
C ALA A 35 8.57 -2.03 -1.30
N ALA A 36 9.63 -2.66 -0.77
CA ALA A 36 10.50 -3.55 -1.53
C ALA A 36 9.74 -4.78 -2.06
N ASN A 37 8.93 -5.43 -1.22
CA ASN A 37 8.10 -6.56 -1.65
C ASN A 37 7.04 -6.14 -2.68
N LEU A 38 6.45 -4.95 -2.53
CA LEU A 38 5.55 -4.38 -3.54
C LEU A 38 6.26 -4.15 -4.86
N ARG A 39 7.44 -3.52 -4.87
CA ARG A 39 8.22 -3.31 -6.09
C ARG A 39 8.63 -4.60 -6.78
N ALA A 40 8.88 -5.67 -6.01
CA ALA A 40 9.19 -6.99 -6.57
C ALA A 40 7.96 -7.70 -7.18
N GLY A 41 6.75 -7.47 -6.63
CA GLY A 41 5.53 -8.15 -7.06
C GLY A 41 4.61 -7.33 -7.98
N PHE A 42 4.84 -6.03 -8.13
CA PHE A 42 3.97 -5.12 -8.86
C PHE A 42 4.77 -4.25 -9.85
N THR A 43 4.24 -4.13 -11.07
CA THR A 43 4.81 -3.27 -12.12
C THR A 43 3.89 -2.11 -12.42
N GLY A 44 4.34 -0.89 -12.10
CA GLY A 44 3.59 0.34 -12.35
C GLY A 44 3.88 1.43 -11.34
N GLU A 45 2.98 2.40 -11.28
CA GLU A 45 3.02 3.47 -10.28
C GLU A 45 2.61 2.94 -8.89
N ILE A 46 3.42 3.24 -7.88
CA ILE A 46 3.09 3.04 -6.47
C ILE A 46 2.90 4.41 -5.83
N VAL A 47 1.71 4.67 -5.34
CA VAL A 47 1.34 5.87 -4.58
C VAL A 47 1.29 5.53 -3.11
N ALA A 48 2.12 6.16 -2.31
CA ALA A 48 2.07 6.04 -0.86
C ALA A 48 1.23 7.16 -0.27
N VAL A 49 0.15 6.77 0.42
CA VAL A 49 -0.75 7.72 1.12
C VAL A 49 -0.32 7.80 2.58
N THR A 50 0.08 8.98 3.04
CA THR A 50 0.58 9.18 4.40
C THR A 50 0.11 10.51 5.00
N ARG A 51 0.36 10.71 6.29
CA ARG A 51 0.19 12.03 6.95
C ARG A 51 1.45 12.88 6.68
N SER A 52 1.40 14.17 6.97
CA SER A 52 2.58 15.03 6.89
C SER A 52 3.64 14.61 7.93
N ASP A 53 4.54 13.72 7.52
CA ASP A 53 5.68 13.23 8.29
C ASP A 53 6.94 13.26 7.40
N PRO A 54 7.81 14.27 7.56
CA PRO A 54 8.97 14.46 6.70
C PRO A 54 9.95 13.28 6.67
N VAL A 55 10.04 12.50 7.75
CA VAL A 55 10.97 11.35 7.81
C VAL A 55 10.39 10.19 7.01
N LEU A 56 9.12 9.87 7.25
CA LEU A 56 8.44 8.80 6.52
C LEU A 56 8.32 9.10 5.03
N ILE A 57 8.04 10.36 4.67
CA ILE A 57 7.98 10.83 3.27
C ILE A 57 9.32 10.54 2.56
N LYS A 58 10.45 10.96 3.14
CA LYS A 58 11.77 10.73 2.54
C LYS A 58 12.06 9.24 2.33
N VAL A 59 11.68 8.38 3.28
CA VAL A 59 11.87 6.93 3.17
C VAL A 59 11.01 6.35 2.03
N LEU A 60 9.74 6.77 1.94
CA LEU A 60 8.82 6.33 0.88
C LEU A 60 9.28 6.80 -0.51
N GLU A 61 9.75 8.03 -0.63
CA GLU A 61 10.33 8.58 -1.86
C GLU A 61 11.59 7.81 -2.27
N ALA A 62 12.48 7.49 -1.32
CA ALA A 62 13.65 6.66 -1.58
C ALA A 62 13.29 5.24 -2.04
N CYS A 63 12.13 4.72 -1.63
CA CYS A 63 11.57 3.47 -2.15
C CYS A 63 10.89 3.62 -3.53
N GLY A 64 10.94 4.81 -4.13
CA GLY A 64 10.36 5.14 -5.41
C GLY A 64 8.84 5.33 -5.38
N CYS A 65 8.23 5.60 -4.23
CA CYS A 65 6.80 5.87 -4.16
C CYS A 65 6.50 7.33 -4.51
N ARG A 66 5.42 7.59 -5.24
CA ARG A 66 4.83 8.93 -5.30
C ARG A 66 4.05 9.20 -4.02
N ILE A 67 4.19 10.39 -3.45
CA ILE A 67 3.57 10.72 -2.17
C ILE A 67 2.22 11.40 -2.36
N VAL A 68 1.24 10.99 -1.56
CA VAL A 68 -0.05 11.67 -1.37
C VAL A 68 -0.24 11.93 0.11
N ILE A 69 -0.41 13.20 0.46
CA ILE A 69 -0.67 13.61 1.84
C ILE A 69 -2.18 13.56 2.11
N ASN A 70 -2.57 12.87 3.18
CA ASN A 70 -3.93 12.81 3.69
C ASN A 70 -3.97 13.31 5.13
N ASP A 71 -4.30 14.59 5.31
CA ASP A 71 -4.38 15.24 6.62
C ASP A 71 -5.58 14.75 7.45
N VAL A 72 -6.60 14.17 6.81
CA VAL A 72 -7.80 13.60 7.45
C VAL A 72 -7.72 12.08 7.64
N ALA A 73 -6.51 11.51 7.61
CA ALA A 73 -6.30 10.07 7.85
C ALA A 73 -6.81 9.59 9.22
N SER A 74 -6.92 10.49 10.20
CA SER A 74 -7.52 10.21 11.51
C SER A 74 -9.00 9.85 11.44
N GLN A 75 -9.71 10.22 10.37
CA GLN A 75 -11.13 9.88 10.16
C GLN A 75 -11.34 8.43 9.67
N GLY A 76 -10.26 7.70 9.40
CA GLY A 76 -10.30 6.27 9.08
C GLY A 76 -9.57 5.91 7.79
N MET A 77 -9.35 4.60 7.59
CA MET A 77 -8.63 4.07 6.43
C MET A 77 -9.30 4.46 5.09
N GLY A 78 -10.63 4.60 5.07
CA GLY A 78 -11.40 4.97 3.88
C GLY A 78 -10.97 6.30 3.27
N THR A 79 -10.59 7.29 4.08
CA THR A 79 -10.10 8.59 3.56
C THR A 79 -8.76 8.44 2.84
N SER A 80 -7.91 7.52 3.32
CA SER A 80 -6.62 7.26 2.68
C SER A 80 -6.77 6.48 1.38
N ILE A 81 -7.70 5.53 1.32
CA ILE A 81 -8.05 4.83 0.08
C ILE A 81 -8.59 5.84 -0.94
N SER A 82 -9.56 6.67 -0.53
CA SER A 82 -10.16 7.70 -1.39
C SER A 82 -9.11 8.68 -1.92
N ALA A 83 -8.19 9.17 -1.08
CA ALA A 83 -7.10 10.04 -1.51
C ALA A 83 -6.18 9.37 -2.54
N GLY A 84 -5.84 8.10 -2.35
CA GLY A 84 -5.03 7.34 -3.30
C GLY A 84 -5.75 7.12 -4.64
N VAL A 85 -7.05 6.79 -4.61
CA VAL A 85 -7.89 6.61 -5.81
C VAL A 85 -8.02 7.93 -6.57
N ALA A 86 -8.30 9.03 -5.89
CA ALA A 86 -8.39 10.36 -6.49
C ALA A 86 -7.06 10.78 -7.15
N ALA A 87 -5.93 10.49 -6.50
CA ALA A 87 -4.61 10.77 -7.05
C ALA A 87 -4.26 9.89 -8.27
N THR A 88 -4.97 8.78 -8.49
CA THR A 88 -4.73 7.82 -9.58
C THR A 88 -6.01 7.60 -10.39
N GLN A 89 -6.74 8.68 -10.66
CA GLN A 89 -8.05 8.59 -11.28
C GLN A 89 -8.05 7.97 -12.69
N ASP A 90 -6.93 7.99 -13.42
CA ASP A 90 -6.88 7.35 -14.75
C ASP A 90 -6.52 5.86 -14.70
N ALA A 91 -6.38 5.28 -13.48
CA ALA A 91 -6.11 3.87 -13.31
C ALA A 91 -7.31 3.00 -13.69
N LEU A 92 -7.03 1.83 -14.27
CA LEU A 92 -8.01 0.80 -14.64
C LEU A 92 -8.33 -0.16 -13.47
N GLY A 93 -7.66 0.04 -12.34
CA GLY A 93 -7.83 -0.72 -11.11
C GLY A 93 -6.73 -0.37 -10.11
N TRP A 94 -6.90 -0.84 -8.88
CA TRP A 94 -6.02 -0.56 -7.75
C TRP A 94 -5.66 -1.81 -6.99
N VAL A 95 -4.36 -1.96 -6.69
CA VAL A 95 -3.85 -2.85 -5.65
C VAL A 95 -3.71 -2.02 -4.37
N ILE A 96 -4.50 -2.34 -3.34
CA ILE A 96 -4.47 -1.67 -2.04
C ILE A 96 -3.62 -2.50 -1.07
N ALA A 97 -2.44 -1.95 -0.73
CA ALA A 97 -1.46 -2.56 0.15
C ALA A 97 -1.29 -1.75 1.44
N LEU A 98 -0.79 -2.39 2.50
CA LEU A 98 -0.54 -1.76 3.80
C LEU A 98 0.97 -1.64 4.05
N GLY A 99 1.42 -0.47 4.47
CA GLY A 99 2.84 -0.19 4.73
C GLY A 99 3.41 -0.89 5.95
N ASP A 100 2.57 -1.50 6.78
CA ASP A 100 2.96 -2.20 7.99
C ASP A 100 2.89 -3.74 7.86
N MET A 101 2.80 -4.25 6.63
CA MET A 101 2.78 -5.69 6.32
C MET A 101 4.02 -6.15 5.55
N PRO A 102 5.22 -6.12 6.17
CA PRO A 102 6.49 -6.37 5.49
C PRO A 102 6.71 -7.84 5.09
N TYR A 103 5.86 -8.76 5.55
CA TYR A 103 5.99 -10.20 5.29
C TYR A 103 5.08 -10.71 4.18
N ILE A 104 4.29 -9.83 3.54
CA ILE A 104 3.58 -10.20 2.32
C ILE A 104 4.64 -10.45 1.24
N ARG A 105 4.64 -11.67 0.70
CA ARG A 105 5.56 -12.09 -0.35
C ARG A 105 5.22 -11.42 -1.69
N ALA A 106 6.24 -11.18 -2.49
CA ALA A 106 6.12 -10.62 -3.84
C ALA A 106 5.23 -11.45 -4.77
N ASP A 107 5.23 -12.78 -4.65
CA ASP A 107 4.38 -13.67 -5.43
C ASP A 107 2.89 -13.51 -5.12
N THR A 108 2.51 -13.30 -3.85
CA THR A 108 1.14 -12.95 -3.45
C THR A 108 0.70 -11.64 -4.09
N ILE A 109 1.58 -10.63 -4.09
CA ILE A 109 1.32 -9.31 -4.69
C ILE A 109 1.14 -9.46 -6.21
N ALA A 110 2.03 -10.21 -6.86
CA ALA A 110 1.97 -10.49 -8.29
C ALA A 110 0.70 -11.25 -8.67
N ALA A 111 0.25 -12.21 -7.86
CA ALA A 111 -0.99 -12.94 -8.09
C ALA A 111 -2.21 -12.01 -8.08
N VAL A 112 -2.30 -11.09 -7.11
CA VAL A 112 -3.39 -10.09 -7.05
C VAL A 112 -3.33 -9.14 -8.24
N PHE A 113 -2.14 -8.62 -8.56
CA PHE A 113 -1.93 -7.74 -9.70
C PHE A 113 -2.31 -8.40 -11.03
N ASN A 114 -1.84 -9.63 -11.28
CA ASN A 114 -2.12 -10.37 -12.49
C ASN A 114 -3.60 -10.74 -12.62
N ALA A 115 -4.27 -11.08 -11.53
CA ALA A 115 -5.70 -11.33 -11.55
C ALA A 115 -6.48 -10.08 -11.99
N LEU A 116 -6.12 -8.88 -11.49
CA LEU A 116 -6.72 -7.63 -11.98
C LEU A 116 -6.40 -7.35 -13.46
N ARG A 117 -5.18 -7.67 -13.92
CA ARG A 117 -4.82 -7.56 -15.35
C ARG A 117 -5.63 -8.48 -16.24
N ASN A 118 -6.10 -9.60 -15.69
CA ASN A 118 -6.95 -10.59 -16.35
C ASN A 118 -8.44 -10.38 -16.00
N ASP A 119 -8.86 -9.11 -15.95
CA ASP A 119 -10.26 -8.65 -15.83
C ASP A 119 -11.00 -9.07 -14.53
N ALA A 120 -10.29 -9.47 -13.48
CA ALA A 120 -10.93 -9.70 -12.20
C ALA A 120 -11.51 -8.40 -11.62
N ARG A 121 -12.77 -8.44 -11.17
CA ARG A 121 -13.45 -7.27 -10.60
C ARG A 121 -12.93 -6.89 -9.20
N MET A 122 -12.73 -7.91 -8.36
CA MET A 122 -12.19 -7.83 -7.01
C MET A 122 -11.36 -9.07 -6.71
N VAL A 123 -10.23 -8.90 -6.03
CA VAL A 123 -9.31 -10.00 -5.70
C VAL A 123 -8.78 -9.80 -4.29
N ALA A 124 -8.70 -10.88 -3.50
CA ALA A 124 -8.05 -10.84 -2.20
C ALA A 124 -7.34 -12.18 -1.96
N PRO A 125 -6.12 -12.19 -1.40
CA PRO A 125 -5.43 -13.42 -1.02
C PRO A 125 -6.13 -14.06 0.18
N LEU A 126 -6.00 -15.38 0.28
CA LEU A 126 -6.53 -16.19 1.36
C LEU A 126 -5.39 -16.96 2.03
N MET A 127 -5.28 -16.85 3.36
CA MET A 127 -4.34 -17.64 4.15
C MET A 127 -5.08 -18.25 5.34
N ALA A 128 -5.03 -19.58 5.48
CA ALA A 128 -5.73 -20.32 6.55
C ALA A 128 -7.21 -19.92 6.71
N GLY A 129 -7.92 -19.78 5.58
CA GLY A 129 -9.35 -19.43 5.56
C GLY A 129 -9.66 -17.95 5.84
N LYS A 130 -8.66 -17.09 6.04
CA LYS A 130 -8.85 -15.65 6.27
C LYS A 130 -8.37 -14.84 5.07
N ARG A 131 -9.18 -13.88 4.63
CA ARG A 131 -8.80 -12.91 3.60
C ARG A 131 -7.77 -11.94 4.17
N GLY A 132 -6.80 -11.55 3.35
CA GLY A 132 -5.72 -10.63 3.72
C GLY A 132 -5.44 -9.56 2.67
N HIS A 133 -4.24 -9.00 2.73
CA HIS A 133 -3.73 -7.97 1.82
C HIS A 133 -2.59 -8.49 0.93
N PRO A 134 -2.28 -7.82 -0.20
CA PRO A 134 -3.03 -6.69 -0.75
C PRO A 134 -4.36 -7.13 -1.35
N VAL A 135 -5.31 -6.21 -1.49
CA VAL A 135 -6.58 -6.45 -2.18
C VAL A 135 -6.59 -5.71 -3.50
N GLY A 136 -7.24 -6.29 -4.50
CA GLY A 136 -7.37 -5.71 -5.83
C GLY A 136 -8.81 -5.28 -6.11
N PHE A 137 -8.99 -4.11 -6.73
CA PHE A 137 -10.27 -3.61 -7.21
C PHE A 137 -10.15 -3.12 -8.66
N SER A 138 -11.08 -3.48 -9.53
CA SER A 138 -11.20 -2.88 -10.86
C SER A 138 -11.74 -1.45 -10.79
N ALA A 139 -11.56 -0.67 -11.86
CA ALA A 139 -12.08 0.70 -11.99
C ALA A 139 -13.62 0.82 -11.89
N LEU A 140 -14.35 -0.30 -11.91
CA LEU A 140 -15.81 -0.33 -11.66
C LEU A 140 -16.18 0.10 -10.24
N TYR A 141 -15.21 0.11 -9.31
CA TYR A 141 -15.39 0.47 -7.90
C TYR A 141 -14.73 1.80 -7.52
N ARG A 142 -14.56 2.69 -8.51
CA ARG A 142 -14.02 4.04 -8.30
C ARG A 142 -14.89 4.87 -7.37
#